data_AF-A0A5N5Q7K1-F1
#
_entry.id   AF-A0A5N5Q7K1-F1
#
_cell.length_a   1.000
_cell.length_b   1.000
_cell.length_c   1.000
_cell.angle_alpha   90.00
_cell.angle_beta   90.00
_cell.angle_gamma   90.00
#
_symmetry.space_group_name_H-M   'P 1'
#
loop_
_entity.id
_entity.type
_entity.pdbx_description
1 polymer ?
#
loop_
_entity_poly.entity_id
_entity_poly.type
_entity_poly.pdbx_seq_one_letter_code
_entity_poly.pdbx_strand_id
1 'polypeptide(L)'
;MRWSRLGLTLRCWASLARHVTALTGVGLRVIDVSNVIIRNLKINKVLADAGDHIGVQAANRVWIDSVELWSDQDHDKDYYDGLLDITHGVYAATVTNSYLHDHWKASLVGHSDSNESEDKAIQVTYAFNKWENLNSRTPSFRFGHGHIFNNL
;
A
#
# COMPACT_ATOMS: atom_id res chain seq x y z
N MET A 1 22.70 -8.96 20.77
CA MET A 1 22.49 -9.88 19.62
C MET A 1 21.87 -9.07 18.49
N ARG A 2 22.65 -8.80 17.44
CA ARG A 2 22.30 -7.90 16.35
C ARG A 2 21.71 -8.76 15.23
N TRP A 3 20.39 -8.75 15.07
CA TRP A 3 19.75 -9.35 13.91
C TRP A 3 20.07 -8.47 12.70
N SER A 4 21.02 -8.90 11.87
CA SER A 4 21.22 -8.32 10.55
C SER A 4 19.98 -8.67 9.71
N ARG A 5 19.03 -7.74 9.64
CA ARG A 5 17.93 -7.82 8.69
C ARG A 5 18.54 -7.85 7.29
N LEU A 6 18.42 -8.98 6.60
CA LEU A 6 18.50 -9.00 5.15
C LEU A 6 17.40 -8.06 4.66
N GLY A 7 17.77 -6.82 4.35
CA GLY A 7 16.95 -5.99 3.49
C GLY A 7 16.88 -6.70 2.16
N LEU A 8 15.75 -7.37 1.89
CA LEU A 8 15.42 -7.86 0.56
C LEU A 8 15.24 -6.62 -0.30
N THR A 9 16.34 -6.09 -0.83
CA THR A 9 16.27 -5.09 -1.87
C THR A 9 15.84 -5.86 -3.11
N LEU A 10 14.55 -5.93 -3.38
CA LEU A 10 14.04 -6.25 -4.71
C LEU A 10 14.48 -5.10 -5.64
N ARG A 11 15.77 -5.07 -6.02
CA ARG A 11 16.22 -4.41 -7.25
C ARG A 11 15.81 -5.30 -8.40
N CYS A 12 14.51 -5.50 -8.55
CA CYS A 12 13.96 -6.20 -9.67
C CYS A 12 13.73 -5.16 -10.77
N TRP A 13 14.69 -5.02 -11.68
CA TRP A 13 14.34 -4.64 -13.06
C TRP A 13 13.65 -5.84 -13.74
N ALA A 14 12.66 -6.45 -13.10
CA ALA A 14 11.76 -7.36 -13.79
C ALA A 14 10.62 -6.53 -14.33
N SER A 15 10.73 -6.20 -15.62
CA SER A 15 9.57 -6.24 -16.48
C SER A 15 8.96 -7.64 -16.37
N LEU A 16 8.07 -7.86 -15.41
CA LEU A 16 7.21 -9.05 -15.35
C LEU A 16 6.32 -9.00 -16.60
N ALA A 17 6.82 -9.66 -17.64
CA ALA A 17 6.26 -9.65 -18.98
C ALA A 17 4.89 -10.30 -18.99
N ARG A 18 3.84 -9.48 -19.20
CA ARG A 18 2.64 -9.69 -20.04
C ARG A 18 1.86 -11.03 -19.98
N HIS A 19 2.11 -11.90 -19.00
CA HIS A 19 1.27 -13.04 -18.66
C HIS A 19 0.85 -12.91 -17.20
N VAL A 20 -0.43 -12.57 -17.01
CA VAL A 20 -1.02 -12.25 -15.71
C VAL A 20 -1.04 -13.49 -14.83
N THR A 21 -0.14 -13.57 -13.86
CA THR A 21 -0.34 -14.38 -12.65
C THR A 21 -0.36 -13.40 -11.48
N ALA A 22 -1.51 -13.26 -10.84
CA ALA A 22 -1.63 -12.45 -9.64
C ALA A 22 -0.90 -13.13 -8.47
N LEU A 23 -0.37 -12.34 -7.54
CA LEU A 23 0.04 -12.84 -6.24
C LEU A 23 -1.22 -13.03 -5.39
N THR A 24 -1.60 -14.26 -5.11
CA THR A 24 -2.77 -14.58 -4.29
C THR A 24 -2.32 -14.98 -2.89
N GLY A 25 -2.89 -14.34 -1.86
CA GLY A 25 -2.60 -14.63 -0.46
C GLY A 25 -1.27 -14.11 0.06
N VAL A 26 -0.52 -13.34 -0.74
CA VAL A 26 0.83 -12.84 -0.38
C VAL A 26 0.89 -11.32 -0.52
N GLY A 27 1.18 -10.64 0.59
CA GLY A 27 1.41 -9.19 0.63
C GLY A 27 2.87 -8.79 0.42
N LEU A 28 3.10 -7.54 0.04
CA LEU A 28 4.43 -6.93 -0.08
C LEU A 28 4.68 -5.92 1.04
N ARG A 29 5.87 -5.95 1.63
CA ARG A 29 6.28 -5.03 2.70
C ARG A 29 7.48 -4.20 2.26
N VAL A 30 7.36 -2.88 2.36
CA VAL A 30 8.43 -1.90 2.13
C VAL A 30 8.72 -1.21 3.45
N ILE A 31 9.76 -1.67 4.16
CA ILE A 31 10.03 -1.27 5.54
C ILE A 31 11.45 -0.73 5.68
N ASP A 32 11.61 0.49 6.22
CA ASP A 32 12.91 1.09 6.55
C ASP A 32 13.91 1.07 5.37
N VAL A 33 13.39 1.38 4.18
CA VAL A 33 14.13 1.41 2.92
C VAL A 33 13.78 2.65 2.12
N SER A 34 14.56 2.90 1.09
CA SER A 34 14.37 4.04 0.21
C SER A 34 14.46 3.67 -1.26
N ASN A 35 13.80 4.45 -2.11
CA ASN A 35 13.88 4.36 -3.58
C ASN A 35 13.35 3.01 -4.10
N VAL A 36 12.05 2.82 -3.90
CA VAL A 36 11.34 1.59 -4.28
C VAL A 36 10.28 1.90 -5.33
N ILE A 37 10.21 1.06 -6.35
CA ILE A 37 9.20 1.15 -7.43
C ILE A 37 8.45 -0.18 -7.47
N ILE A 38 7.12 -0.14 -7.37
CA ILE A 38 6.22 -1.29 -7.49
C ILE A 38 5.26 -0.99 -8.63
N ARG A 39 5.34 -1.76 -9.73
CA ARG A 39 4.51 -1.51 -10.91
C ARG A 39 4.03 -2.78 -11.62
N ASN A 40 2.91 -2.65 -12.32
CA ASN A 40 2.34 -3.69 -13.19
C ASN A 40 2.15 -5.03 -12.46
N LEU A 41 1.62 -4.96 -11.23
CA LEU A 41 1.42 -6.10 -10.36
C LEU A 41 -0.03 -6.23 -9.95
N LYS A 42 -0.50 -7.48 -9.85
CA LYS A 42 -1.82 -7.81 -9.32
C LYS A 42 -1.64 -8.57 -8.00
N ILE A 43 -2.30 -8.14 -6.94
CA ILE A 43 -2.28 -8.83 -5.63
C ILE A 43 -3.73 -9.03 -5.17
N ASN A 44 -4.07 -10.21 -4.67
CA ASN A 44 -5.40 -10.44 -4.13
C ASN A 44 -5.45 -11.37 -2.91
N LYS A 45 -6.55 -11.24 -2.16
CA LYS A 45 -6.94 -12.14 -1.06
C LYS A 45 -5.85 -12.35 0.00
N VAL A 46 -5.17 -11.27 0.39
CA VAL A 46 -4.17 -11.29 1.47
C VAL A 46 -4.89 -11.29 2.81
N LEU A 47 -4.82 -12.42 3.51
CA LEU A 47 -5.42 -12.59 4.84
C LEU A 47 -4.83 -11.61 5.85
N ALA A 48 -5.64 -11.16 6.80
CA ALA A 48 -5.24 -10.20 7.82
C ALA A 48 -4.02 -10.65 8.65
N ASP A 49 -3.80 -11.96 8.80
CA ASP A 49 -2.63 -12.53 9.49
C ASP A 49 -1.31 -12.33 8.73
N ALA A 50 -1.37 -12.30 7.39
CA ALA A 50 -0.25 -11.93 6.51
C ALA A 50 -0.08 -10.40 6.42
N GLY A 51 -1.17 -9.66 6.63
CA GLY A 51 -1.21 -8.20 6.67
C GLY A 51 -1.88 -7.58 5.45
N ASP A 52 -1.27 -6.51 4.93
CA ASP A 52 -1.82 -5.74 3.81
C ASP A 52 -1.35 -6.29 2.46
N HIS A 53 -2.08 -6.03 1.38
CA HIS A 53 -1.60 -6.35 0.04
C HIS A 53 -0.30 -5.61 -0.26
N ILE A 54 -0.22 -4.33 0.08
CA ILE A 54 1.02 -3.55 0.11
C ILE A 54 1.07 -2.73 1.40
N GLY A 55 2.08 -2.97 2.24
CA GLY A 55 2.36 -2.15 3.41
C GLY A 55 3.68 -1.40 3.27
N VAL A 56 3.64 -0.07 3.35
CA VAL A 56 4.80 0.82 3.29
C VAL A 56 4.97 1.48 4.66
N GLN A 57 6.11 1.26 5.31
CA GLN A 57 6.35 1.67 6.70
C GLN A 57 7.76 2.23 6.87
N ALA A 58 7.92 3.40 7.49
CA ALA A 58 9.24 4.02 7.73
C ALA A 58 10.12 4.14 6.47
N ALA A 59 9.49 4.20 5.30
CA ALA A 59 10.18 4.21 4.01
C ALA A 59 10.11 5.59 3.36
N ASN A 60 10.99 5.86 2.40
CA ASN A 60 10.97 7.13 1.66
C ASN A 60 11.23 6.96 0.16
N ARG A 61 10.64 7.83 -0.66
CA ARG A 61 10.70 7.75 -2.14
C ARG A 61 10.19 6.40 -2.64
N VAL A 62 8.88 6.20 -2.53
CA VAL A 62 8.20 4.98 -2.95
C VAL A 62 7.20 5.32 -4.05
N TRP A 63 7.29 4.68 -5.20
CA TRP A 63 6.36 4.85 -6.31
C TRP A 63 5.61 3.54 -6.57
N ILE A 64 4.29 3.58 -6.38
CA ILE A 64 3.36 2.49 -6.64
C ILE A 64 2.52 2.90 -7.84
N ASP A 65 2.58 2.16 -8.94
CA ASP A 65 1.86 2.54 -10.15
C ASP A 65 1.37 1.38 -11.00
N SER A 66 0.18 1.52 -11.58
CA SER A 66 -0.41 0.47 -12.42
C SER A 66 -0.51 -0.87 -11.69
N VAL A 67 -0.89 -0.84 -10.41
CA VAL A 67 -1.20 -2.05 -9.62
C VAL A 67 -2.70 -2.28 -9.54
N GLU A 68 -3.09 -3.54 -9.36
CA GLU A 68 -4.48 -3.94 -9.11
C GLU A 68 -4.53 -4.72 -7.79
N LEU A 69 -5.32 -4.21 -6.83
CA LEU A 69 -5.41 -4.75 -5.46
C LEU A 69 -6.88 -5.00 -5.11
N TRP A 70 -7.20 -6.24 -4.73
CA TRP A 70 -8.58 -6.59 -4.39
C TRP A 70 -8.69 -7.82 -3.49
N SER A 71 -9.86 -8.04 -2.91
CA SER A 71 -10.17 -9.30 -2.24
C SER A 71 -11.59 -9.76 -2.59
N ASP A 72 -12.50 -9.71 -1.62
CA ASP A 72 -13.93 -9.89 -1.70
C ASP A 72 -14.54 -9.21 -0.46
N GLN A 73 -15.88 -9.12 -0.40
CA GLN A 73 -16.61 -8.62 0.76
C GLN A 73 -17.55 -9.68 1.34
N ASP A 74 -17.28 -10.96 1.07
CA ASP A 74 -18.12 -12.09 1.50
C ASP A 74 -17.89 -12.47 2.98
N HIS A 75 -16.93 -11.81 3.61
CA HIS A 75 -16.51 -12.01 4.99
C HIS A 75 -16.62 -10.69 5.78
N ASP A 76 -16.44 -10.75 7.10
CA ASP A 76 -16.38 -9.53 7.89
C ASP A 76 -15.14 -8.68 7.55
N LYS A 77 -15.18 -7.42 7.99
CA LYS A 77 -14.18 -6.41 7.68
C LYS A 77 -12.76 -6.70 8.16
N ASP A 78 -12.57 -7.66 9.07
CA ASP A 78 -11.28 -8.00 9.67
C ASP A 78 -10.74 -9.36 9.21
N TYR A 79 -11.45 -10.04 8.29
CA TYR A 79 -10.92 -11.23 7.59
C TYR A 79 -9.69 -10.89 6.72
N TYR A 80 -9.72 -9.72 6.08
CA TYR A 80 -8.58 -9.10 5.41
C TYR A 80 -8.21 -7.78 6.12
N ASP A 81 -6.98 -7.28 5.93
CA ASP A 81 -6.58 -5.97 6.46
C ASP A 81 -6.65 -4.84 5.43
N GLY A 82 -5.59 -4.06 5.19
CA GLY A 82 -5.57 -2.99 4.19
C GLY A 82 -5.23 -3.51 2.77
N LEU A 83 -5.73 -2.83 1.72
CA LEU A 83 -5.14 -3.02 0.39
C LEU A 83 -3.78 -2.32 0.33
N LEU A 84 -3.72 -1.04 0.71
CA LEU A 84 -2.51 -0.23 0.62
C LEU A 84 -2.35 0.69 1.83
N ASP A 85 -1.49 0.29 2.76
CA ASP A 85 -1.26 1.07 3.98
C ASP A 85 0.11 1.77 3.94
N ILE A 86 0.11 3.05 4.31
CA ILE A 86 1.26 3.95 4.31
C ILE A 86 1.38 4.58 5.69
N THR A 87 2.32 4.10 6.50
CA THR A 87 2.38 4.41 7.93
C THR A 87 3.81 4.69 8.39
N HIS A 88 3.99 5.13 9.64
CA HIS A 88 5.31 5.34 10.24
C HIS A 88 6.14 6.36 9.46
N GLY A 89 5.64 7.60 9.35
CA GLY A 89 6.43 8.72 8.83
C GLY A 89 6.87 8.61 7.36
N VAL A 90 6.21 7.78 6.54
CA VAL A 90 6.58 7.57 5.13
C VAL A 90 6.61 8.88 4.34
N TYR A 91 7.76 9.18 3.74
CA TYR A 91 8.00 10.45 3.05
C TYR A 91 8.14 10.28 1.54
N ALA A 92 7.42 11.11 0.78
CA ALA A 92 7.41 11.09 -0.69
C ALA A 92 6.98 9.75 -1.28
N ALA A 93 5.81 9.26 -0.84
CA ALA A 93 5.12 8.16 -1.50
C ALA A 93 4.17 8.68 -2.59
N THR A 94 4.09 7.98 -3.72
CA THR A 94 3.18 8.33 -4.82
C THR A 94 2.49 7.07 -5.32
N VAL A 95 1.17 7.12 -5.40
CA VAL A 95 0.30 6.04 -5.86
C VAL A 95 -0.47 6.54 -7.07
N THR A 96 -0.19 5.97 -8.24
CA THR A 96 -0.77 6.44 -9.51
C THR A 96 -1.33 5.33 -10.38
N ASN A 97 -2.34 5.65 -11.20
CA ASN A 97 -2.90 4.74 -12.21
C ASN A 97 -3.25 3.35 -11.69
N SER A 98 -3.58 3.22 -10.40
CA SER A 98 -3.80 1.94 -9.74
C SER A 98 -5.29 1.69 -9.53
N TYR A 99 -5.69 0.42 -9.51
CA TYR A 99 -7.07 -0.01 -9.34
C TYR A 99 -7.21 -0.72 -8.00
N LEU A 100 -7.90 -0.09 -7.05
CA LEU A 100 -8.19 -0.63 -5.73
C LEU A 100 -9.69 -0.93 -5.67
N HIS A 101 -10.05 -2.19 -5.47
CA HIS A 101 -11.45 -2.58 -5.53
C HIS A 101 -11.83 -3.78 -4.68
N ASP A 102 -13.14 -3.97 -4.51
CA ASP A 102 -13.75 -5.15 -3.87
C ASP A 102 -13.13 -5.49 -2.51
N HIS A 103 -13.15 -4.52 -1.57
CA HIS A 103 -12.48 -4.68 -0.27
C HIS A 103 -13.06 -3.80 0.85
N TRP A 104 -12.88 -4.22 2.10
CA TRP A 104 -13.44 -3.51 3.26
C TRP A 104 -12.67 -2.25 3.67
N LYS A 105 -11.33 -2.30 3.67
CA LYS A 105 -10.42 -1.24 4.16
C LYS A 105 -9.38 -0.93 3.08
N ALA A 106 -9.61 0.07 2.23
CA ALA A 106 -8.75 0.27 1.06
C ALA A 106 -7.35 0.79 1.43
N SER A 107 -7.23 2.03 1.90
CA SER A 107 -5.92 2.63 2.18
C SER A 107 -5.87 3.48 3.43
N LEU A 108 -5.02 3.09 4.38
CA LEU A 108 -4.71 3.85 5.59
C LEU A 108 -3.44 4.69 5.40
N VAL A 109 -3.50 5.97 5.77
CA VAL A 109 -2.35 6.87 5.85
C VAL A 109 -2.22 7.38 7.28
N GLY A 110 -1.20 6.90 7.99
CA GLY A 110 -1.01 7.14 9.44
C GLY A 110 -1.92 6.26 10.31
N HIS A 111 -1.32 5.47 11.20
CA HIS A 111 -1.97 4.31 11.82
C HIS A 111 -2.63 4.57 13.18
N SER A 112 -2.24 5.63 13.88
CA SER A 112 -2.68 5.90 15.24
C SER A 112 -2.70 7.39 15.55
N ASP A 113 -3.74 7.86 16.23
CA ASP A 113 -3.84 9.25 16.70
C ASP A 113 -2.76 9.58 17.75
N SER A 114 -2.14 8.58 18.37
CA SER A 114 -1.02 8.76 19.31
C SER A 114 0.36 8.77 18.64
N ASN A 115 0.44 8.67 17.31
CA ASN A 115 1.70 8.63 16.56
C ASN A 115 2.05 9.95 15.84
N GLU A 116 1.49 11.07 16.31
CA GLU A 116 1.62 12.38 15.68
C GLU A 116 3.07 12.82 15.45
N SER A 117 3.97 12.55 16.41
CA SER A 117 5.37 12.98 16.35
C SER A 117 6.14 12.41 15.15
N GLU A 118 5.78 11.21 14.71
CA GLU A 118 6.32 10.54 13.54
C GLU A 118 5.51 10.88 12.28
N ASP A 119 4.18 10.74 12.35
CA ASP A 119 3.32 10.74 11.16
C ASP A 119 3.06 12.14 10.57
N LYS A 120 3.43 13.22 11.27
CA LYS A 120 3.49 14.57 10.68
C LYS A 120 4.43 14.66 9.47
N ALA A 121 5.45 13.80 9.43
CA ALA A 121 6.38 13.73 8.31
C ALA A 121 5.77 13.06 7.06
N ILE A 122 4.60 12.41 7.17
CA ILE A 122 4.04 11.69 6.03
C ILE A 122 3.79 12.64 4.86
N GLN A 123 4.22 12.25 3.67
CA GLN A 123 3.88 12.91 2.41
C GLN A 123 3.48 11.87 1.38
N VAL A 124 2.22 11.93 0.93
CA VAL A 124 1.68 11.00 -0.06
C VAL A 124 0.93 11.73 -1.17
N THR A 125 1.05 11.23 -2.39
CA THR A 125 0.22 11.65 -3.52
C THR A 125 -0.59 10.46 -4.03
N TYR A 126 -1.89 10.66 -4.22
CA TYR A 126 -2.79 9.73 -4.92
C TYR A 126 -3.34 10.43 -6.17
N ALA A 127 -3.04 9.91 -7.36
CA ALA A 127 -3.60 10.46 -8.59
C ALA A 127 -3.93 9.43 -9.66
N PHE A 128 -5.00 9.66 -10.42
CA PHE A 128 -5.40 8.78 -11.53
C PHE A 128 -5.74 7.34 -11.13
N ASN A 129 -5.98 7.10 -9.84
CA ASN A 129 -6.38 5.77 -9.37
C ASN A 129 -7.89 5.59 -9.54
N LYS A 130 -8.30 4.34 -9.74
CA LYS A 130 -9.70 3.91 -9.72
C LYS A 130 -9.99 3.23 -8.37
N TRP A 131 -11.00 3.71 -7.66
CA TRP A 131 -11.45 3.23 -6.36
C TRP A 131 -12.88 2.74 -6.49
N GLU A 132 -13.12 1.43 -6.46
CA GLU A 132 -14.44 0.89 -6.80
C GLU A 132 -14.88 -0.21 -5.85
N ASN A 133 -16.14 -0.19 -5.43
CA ASN A 133 -16.68 -1.19 -4.50
C ASN A 133 -15.80 -1.36 -3.24
N LEU A 134 -15.53 -0.26 -2.56
CA LEU A 134 -14.75 -0.20 -1.33
C LEU A 134 -15.65 0.28 -0.18
N ASN A 135 -15.63 -0.41 0.96
CA ASN A 135 -16.44 0.01 2.10
C ASN A 135 -15.87 1.25 2.80
N SER A 136 -14.54 1.36 2.94
CA SER A 136 -13.92 2.45 3.69
C SER A 136 -12.47 2.73 3.28
N ARG A 137 -11.94 3.84 3.81
CA ARG A 137 -10.54 4.29 3.69
C ARG A 137 -10.12 4.63 2.25
N THR A 138 -10.74 5.65 1.63
CA THR A 138 -10.46 6.07 0.25
C THR A 138 -9.81 7.47 0.09
N PRO A 139 -8.62 7.74 0.67
CA PRO A 139 -7.96 7.08 1.80
C PRO A 139 -8.50 7.55 3.17
N SER A 140 -8.17 6.85 4.25
CA SER A 140 -8.27 7.39 5.62
C SER A 140 -6.93 8.01 6.00
N PHE A 141 -6.94 9.23 6.54
CA PHE A 141 -5.72 10.06 6.64
C PHE A 141 -5.51 10.63 8.04
N ARG A 142 -4.27 10.61 8.52
CA ARG A 142 -3.82 11.27 9.76
C ARG A 142 -2.54 12.09 9.54
N PHE A 143 -2.52 13.27 10.17
CA PHE A 143 -1.39 14.20 10.33
C PHE A 143 -0.73 14.77 9.07
N GLY A 144 -0.09 13.94 8.26
CA GLY A 144 0.80 14.36 7.18
C GLY A 144 0.15 15.18 6.05
N HIS A 145 0.84 15.29 4.92
CA HIS A 145 0.36 16.02 3.76
C HIS A 145 -0.02 15.06 2.64
N GLY A 146 -1.30 15.13 2.23
CA GLY A 146 -1.85 14.34 1.13
C GLY A 146 -2.17 15.23 -0.07
N HIS A 147 -1.68 14.88 -1.26
CA HIS A 147 -2.16 15.44 -2.51
C HIS A 147 -3.02 14.40 -3.24
N ILE A 148 -4.32 14.66 -3.34
CA ILE A 148 -5.30 13.68 -3.86
C ILE A 148 -6.09 14.35 -4.97
N PHE A 149 -5.87 13.94 -6.22
CA PHE A 149 -6.51 14.57 -7.38
C PHE A 149 -6.72 13.57 -8.53
N ASN A 150 -7.73 13.81 -9.37
CA ASN A 150 -8.04 12.97 -10.53
C ASN A 150 -8.20 11.47 -10.23
N ASN A 151 -8.69 11.11 -9.05
CA ASN A 151 -9.07 9.74 -8.73
C ASN A 151 -10.56 9.56 -9.09
N LEU A 152 -10.94 8.38 -9.59
CA LEU A 152 -12.33 8.01 -9.90
C LEU A 152 -12.85 7.03 -8.86
#